data_AF-A0A4R4ZN03-F1
#
_entry.id   AF-A0A4R4ZN03-F1
#
_cell.length_a   1.000
_cell.length_b   1.000
_cell.length_c   1.000
_cell.angle_alpha   90.00
_cell.angle_beta   90.00
_cell.angle_gamma   90.00
#
_symmetry.space_group_name_H-M   'P 1'
#
loop_
_entity.id
_entity.type
_entity.pdbx_description
1 polymer ?
#
loop_
_entity_poly.entity_id
_entity_poly.type
_entity_poly.pdbx_seq_one_letter_code
_entity_poly.pdbx_strand_id
1 'polypeptide(L)' 'GDALPLHQAPLDGDICLAVGGEDHGCSPALLAAADAVAYIPQIGRVGSLNVAVATAVALAEARRREWST' A
#
# COMPACT_ATOMS: atom_id res chain seq x y z
N GLY A 1 0.53 14.81 -1.49
CA GLY A 1 1.70 13.97 -1.75
C GLY A 1 1.34 13.00 -2.84
N ASP A 2 2.30 12.65 -3.69
CA ASP A 2 2.11 11.86 -4.91
C ASP A 2 1.81 10.37 -4.63
N ALA A 3 0.82 10.09 -3.79
CA ALA A 3 0.38 8.73 -3.50
C ALA A 3 -0.50 8.19 -4.64
N LEU A 4 -0.21 6.99 -5.10
CA LEU A 4 -0.94 6.32 -6.17
C LEU A 4 -2.03 5.40 -5.58
N PRO A 5 -3.19 5.23 -6.23
CA PRO A 5 -4.09 4.17 -5.85
C PRO A 5 -3.38 2.82 -6.06
N LEU A 6 -3.55 1.88 -5.12
CA LEU A 6 -2.79 0.62 -5.08
C LEU A 6 -2.81 -0.17 -6.41
N HIS A 7 -3.95 -0.18 -7.10
CA HIS A 7 -4.10 -0.85 -8.39
C HIS A 7 -3.38 -0.14 -9.56
N GLN A 8 -2.76 1.02 -9.34
CA GLN A 8 -1.90 1.74 -10.29
C GLN A 8 -0.45 1.86 -9.79
N ALA A 9 -0.14 1.35 -8.60
CA ALA A 9 1.21 1.38 -8.07
C ALA A 9 2.14 0.44 -8.86
N PRO A 10 3.47 0.73 -8.89
CA PRO A 10 4.46 -0.13 -9.54
C PRO A 10 4.73 -1.37 -8.67
N LEU A 11 3.88 -2.38 -8.81
CA LEU A 11 3.94 -3.63 -8.05
C LEU A 11 4.53 -4.79 -8.85
N ASP A 12 5.26 -4.49 -9.93
CA ASP A 12 5.84 -5.49 -10.82
C ASP A 12 7.28 -5.81 -10.39
N GLY A 13 7.65 -7.10 -10.42
CA GLY A 13 8.99 -7.56 -10.03
C GLY A 13 9.21 -7.66 -8.51
N ASP A 14 10.47 -7.52 -8.10
CA ASP A 14 10.88 -7.67 -6.69
C ASP A 14 10.55 -6.41 -5.90
N ILE A 15 9.52 -6.50 -5.04
CA ILE A 15 9.03 -5.36 -4.24
C ILE A 15 9.09 -5.65 -2.73
N CYS A 16 9.26 -4.59 -1.95
CA CYS A 16 9.10 -4.61 -0.50
C CYS A 16 7.88 -3.77 -0.09
N LEU A 17 6.90 -4.41 0.55
CA LEU A 17 5.74 -3.69 1.11
C LEU A 17 6.09 -3.17 2.50
N ALA A 18 6.33 -1.87 2.59
CA ALA A 18 6.48 -1.14 3.85
C ALA A 18 5.11 -0.61 4.32
N VAL A 19 4.63 -1.11 5.47
CA VAL A 19 3.32 -0.74 6.01
C VAL A 19 3.48 -0.01 7.35
N GLY A 20 2.73 1.07 7.53
CA GLY A 20 2.71 1.87 8.74
C GLY A 20 2.05 1.19 9.94
N GLY A 21 2.30 1.69 11.15
CA GLY A 21 1.70 1.16 12.38
C GLY A 21 0.24 1.60 12.60
N GLU A 22 -0.47 0.96 13.52
CA GLU A 22 -1.90 1.18 13.78
C GLU A 22 -2.22 2.61 14.24
N ASP A 23 -1.36 3.22 15.05
CA ASP A 23 -1.64 4.52 15.67
C ASP A 23 -1.32 5.72 14.77
N HIS A 24 -0.25 5.62 13.99
CA HIS A 24 0.34 6.76 13.28
C HIS A 24 0.51 6.54 11.78
N GLY A 25 0.15 5.35 11.27
CA GLY A 25 0.40 4.99 9.88
C GLY A 25 1.90 5.00 9.56
N CYS A 26 2.24 5.39 8.33
CA CYS A 26 3.63 5.44 7.87
C CYS A 26 4.34 6.65 8.47
N SER A 27 5.50 6.43 9.10
CA SER A 27 6.31 7.53 9.62
C SER A 27 6.86 8.40 8.48
N PRO A 28 7.20 9.68 8.72
CA PRO A 28 7.81 10.53 7.71
C PRO A 28 9.10 9.96 7.13
N ALA A 29 9.92 9.29 7.97
CA ALA A 29 11.14 8.64 7.53
C ALA A 29 10.86 7.45 6.59
N LEU A 30 9.81 6.67 6.86
CA LEU A 30 9.38 5.58 5.99
C LEU A 30 8.92 6.09 4.63
N LEU A 31 8.09 7.14 4.63
CA LEU A 31 7.60 7.76 3.40
C LEU A 31 8.72 8.39 2.57
N ALA A 32 9.72 8.99 3.22
CA ALA A 32 10.88 9.58 2.54
C ALA A 32 11.83 8.53 1.93
N ALA A 33 11.84 7.31 2.46
CA ALA A 33 12.67 6.21 1.97
C ALA A 33 11.98 5.36 0.89
N ALA A 34 10.67 5.53 0.67
CA ALA A 34 9.90 4.73 -0.27
C ALA A 34 10.06 5.25 -1.71
N ASP A 35 10.30 4.34 -2.66
CA ASP A 35 10.34 4.67 -4.09
C ASP A 35 8.96 5.10 -4.63
N ALA A 36 7.89 4.56 -4.05
CA ALA A 36 6.52 4.93 -4.33
C ALA A 36 5.66 4.81 -3.07
N VAL A 37 4.67 5.71 -2.95
CA VAL A 37 3.66 5.66 -1.89
C VAL A 37 2.33 5.27 -2.52
N ALA A 38 1.61 4.33 -1.93
CA ALA A 38 0.31 3.88 -2.42
C ALA A 38 -0.75 3.89 -1.33
N TYR A 39 -2.02 3.99 -1.74
CA TYR A 39 -3.18 3.90 -0.84
C TYR A 39 -4.24 2.96 -1.42
N ILE A 40 -5.03 2.33 -0.54
CA ILE A 40 -6.20 1.56 -0.96
C ILE A 40 -7.35 2.54 -1.16
N PRO A 41 -7.96 2.64 -2.36
CA PRO A 41 -9.13 3.49 -2.55
C PRO A 41 -10.27 3.02 -1.63
N GLN A 42 -10.75 3.91 -0.77
CA GLN A 42 -11.86 3.64 0.14
C GLN A 42 -13.05 4.54 -0.24
N ILE A 43 -14.24 3.96 -0.19
CA ILE A 43 -15.50 4.71 -0.29
C ILE A 43 -16.07 4.83 1.12
N GLY A 44 -16.35 6.05 1.59
CA GLY A 44 -17.02 6.29 2.87
C GLY A 44 -16.26 7.19 3.84
N ARG A 45 -16.70 7.21 5.10
CA ARG A 45 -16.20 8.12 6.16
C ARG A 45 -15.10 7.53 7.04
N VAL A 46 -14.74 6.27 6.88
CA VAL A 46 -13.68 5.64 7.69
C VAL A 46 -12.33 6.12 7.16
N GLY A 47 -11.49 6.68 8.04
CA GLY A 47 -10.23 7.32 7.65
C GLY A 47 -9.12 6.36 7.20
N SER A 48 -9.20 5.07 7.56
CA SER A 48 -8.23 4.04 7.17
C SER A 48 -8.82 2.64 7.36
N LEU A 49 -8.16 1.62 6.79
CA LEU A 49 -8.38 0.23 7.13
C LEU A 49 -7.48 -0.17 8.32
N ASN A 50 -7.84 -1.25 9.01
CA ASN A 50 -6.91 -1.92 9.91
C ASN A 50 -5.61 -2.28 9.16
N VAL A 51 -4.45 -2.16 9.83
CA VAL A 51 -3.14 -2.37 9.21
C VAL A 51 -2.98 -3.76 8.58
N ALA A 52 -3.47 -4.81 9.25
CA ALA A 52 -3.38 -6.17 8.74
C ALA A 52 -4.28 -6.36 7.52
N VAL A 53 -5.47 -5.74 7.51
CA VAL A 53 -6.37 -5.76 6.35
C VAL A 53 -5.75 -5.00 5.17
N ALA A 54 -5.18 -3.83 5.41
CA ALA A 54 -4.48 -3.07 4.36
C ALA A 54 -3.31 -3.86 3.77
N THR A 55 -2.53 -4.51 4.62
CA THR A 55 -1.42 -5.38 4.21
C THR A 55 -1.91 -6.56 3.37
N ALA A 56 -2.98 -7.23 3.81
CA ALA A 56 -3.56 -8.35 3.08
C ALA A 56 -4.05 -7.95 1.68
N VAL A 57 -4.70 -6.79 1.55
CA VAL A 57 -5.14 -6.25 0.25
C VAL A 57 -3.94 -5.94 -0.66
N ALA A 58 -2.88 -5.32 -0.13
CA ALA A 58 -1.67 -5.02 -0.88
C ALA A 58 -0.96 -6.29 -1.39
N LEU A 59 -0.83 -7.30 -0.53
CA LEU A 59 -0.27 -8.61 -0.89
C LEU A 59 -1.11 -9.31 -1.97
N ALA A 60 -2.44 -9.30 -1.82
CA ALA A 60 -3.33 -9.93 -2.78
C ALA A 60 -3.23 -9.27 -4.16
N GLU A 61 -3.14 -7.94 -4.24
CA GLU A 61 -2.96 -7.23 -5.52
C GLU A 61 -1.60 -7.53 -6.16
N ALA A 62 -0.51 -7.54 -5.38
CA ALA A 62 0.81 -7.91 -5.89
C ALA A 62 0.81 -9.33 -6.47
N ARG A 63 0.27 -10.31 -5.72
CA ARG A 63 0.17 -11.72 -6.18
C ARG A 63 -0.74 -11.88 -7.39
N ARG A 64 -1.83 -11.11 -7.47
CA ARG A 64 -2.72 -11.13 -8.64
C ARG A 64 -1.96 -10.77 -9.93
N ARG A 65 -1.06 -9.77 -9.88
CA ARG A 65 -0.26 -9.36 -11.04
C ARG A 65 0.78 -10.41 -11.42
N GLU A 66 1.47 -10.96 -10.42
CA GLU A 66 2.44 -12.03 -10.61
C GLU A 66 1.82 -13.25 -11.30
N TRP A 67 0.60 -13.65 -10.91
CA TRP A 67 -0.10 -14.78 -11.56
C TRP A 67 -0.70 -14.47 -12.93
N SER A 68 -0.84 -13.20 -13.29
CA SER A 68 -1.38 -12.78 -14.57
C SER A 68 -0.31 -12.64 -15.66
N THR A 69 0.96 -12.86 -15.32
CA THR A 69 2.14 -12.71 -16.18
C THR A 69 2.74 -14.07 -16.48
#